data_AF-A0A5A9ZG60-F1
#
_entry.id   AF-A0A5A9ZG60-F1
#
_cell.length_a   1.000
_cell.length_b   1.000
_cell.length_c   1.000
_cell.angle_alpha   90.00
_cell.angle_beta   90.00
_cell.angle_gamma   90.00
#
_symmetry.space_group_name_H-M   'P 1'
#
loop_
_entity.id
_entity.type
_entity.pdbx_description
1 polymer ?
#
loop_
_entity_poly.entity_id
_entity_poly.type
_entity_poly.pdbx_seq_one_letter_code
_entity_poly.pdbx_strand_id
1 'polypeptide(L)'
;MRTKSVRLAANRFSENTGNLLQFVSRLESARSTTDTDVTWAYEYGIIRLYRDFEDLMLNCLIATLNTNPVAFSEHKGIGFPRKMNVEVCEYLISGEGYFDFRGRSGLIREVRKYVPEGHWLLETVKENRYHQSLDRLSALRNFAAHDSPASKRAALKAVGLAKMSSAGSWLKRQNRFVHIVDRLQELAEALHNAAPH
;
A
#
# COMPACT_ATOMS: atom_id res chain seq x y z
N MET A 1 -12.98 11.37 -21.76
CA MET A 1 -12.81 10.11 -20.98
C MET A 1 -11.48 10.23 -20.25
N ARG A 2 -11.50 10.18 -18.91
CA ARG A 2 -10.32 10.51 -18.09
C ARG A 2 -9.41 9.28 -18.00
N THR A 3 -8.14 9.43 -18.35
CA THR A 3 -7.13 8.39 -18.15
C THR A 3 -6.52 8.54 -16.76
N LYS A 4 -6.35 7.44 -16.03
CA LYS A 4 -5.59 7.45 -14.78
C LYS A 4 -4.10 7.33 -15.10
N SER A 5 -3.26 8.03 -14.35
CA SER A 5 -1.81 8.01 -14.52
C SER A 5 -1.17 7.39 -13.29
N VAL A 6 -0.31 6.39 -13.53
CA VAL A 6 0.52 5.77 -12.49
C VAL A 6 1.41 6.82 -11.84
N ARG A 7 2.03 7.68 -12.64
CA ARG A 7 2.91 8.76 -12.16
C ARG A 7 2.18 9.72 -11.23
N LEU A 8 0.97 10.14 -11.60
CA LEU A 8 0.15 10.99 -10.74
C LEU A 8 -0.23 10.28 -9.42
N ALA A 9 -0.54 8.99 -9.46
CA ALA A 9 -0.84 8.22 -8.25
C ALA A 9 0.38 8.10 -7.32
N ALA A 10 1.56 7.82 -7.88
CA ALA A 10 2.82 7.76 -7.13
C ALA A 10 3.20 9.11 -6.49
N ASN A 11 3.02 10.22 -7.23
CA ASN A 11 3.28 11.56 -6.70
C ASN A 11 2.33 11.90 -5.53
N ARG A 12 1.04 11.59 -5.67
CA ARG A 12 0.06 11.77 -4.60
C ARG A 12 0.37 10.91 -3.38
N PHE A 13 0.77 9.67 -3.59
CA PHE A 13 1.20 8.80 -2.49
C PHE A 13 2.41 9.40 -1.74
N SER A 14 3.39 9.91 -2.47
CA SER A 14 4.59 10.56 -1.90
C SER A 14 4.23 11.83 -1.11
N GLU A 15 3.33 12.67 -1.64
CA GLU A 15 2.82 13.85 -0.96
C GLU A 15 2.05 13.47 0.33
N ASN A 16 1.12 12.52 0.23
CA ASN A 16 0.31 12.06 1.37
C ASN A 16 1.18 11.47 2.48
N THR A 17 2.17 10.66 2.13
CA THR A 17 3.10 10.06 3.10
C THR A 17 4.04 11.10 3.71
N GLY A 18 4.48 12.10 2.95
CA GLY A 18 5.20 13.26 3.48
C GLY A 18 4.37 14.02 4.52
N ASN A 19 3.11 14.31 4.21
CA ASN A 19 2.17 14.96 5.15
C ASN A 19 1.93 14.09 6.40
N LEU A 20 1.87 12.77 6.23
CA LEU A 20 1.70 11.82 7.33
C LEU A 20 2.91 11.78 8.28
N LEU A 21 4.13 11.79 7.72
CA LEU A 21 5.36 11.89 8.50
C LEU A 21 5.41 13.20 9.30
N GLN A 22 5.05 14.32 8.66
CA GLN A 22 4.94 15.61 9.35
C GLN A 22 3.87 15.60 10.45
N PHE A 23 2.73 14.96 10.22
CA PHE A 23 1.69 14.80 11.25
C PHE A 23 2.22 14.07 12.50
N VAL A 24 2.85 12.91 12.30
CA VAL A 24 3.38 12.10 13.41
C VAL A 24 4.50 12.84 14.13
N SER A 25 5.44 13.47 13.40
CA SER A 25 6.53 14.24 13.98
C SER A 25 6.06 15.45 14.80
N ARG A 26 5.03 16.18 14.32
CA ARG A 26 4.43 17.28 15.09
C ARG A 26 3.88 16.81 16.43
N LEU A 27 3.21 15.66 16.47
CA LEU A 27 2.67 15.11 17.72
C LEU A 27 3.76 14.59 18.66
N GLU A 28 4.85 14.02 18.12
CA GLU A 28 6.00 13.58 18.91
C GLU A 28 6.74 14.77 19.55
N SER A 29 6.81 15.92 18.86
CA SER A 29 7.53 17.11 19.32
C SER A 29 6.69 18.11 20.14
N ALA A 30 5.37 17.90 20.23
CA ALA A 30 4.48 18.82 20.93
C ALA A 30 4.67 18.77 22.46
N ARG A 31 4.66 19.93 23.13
CA ARG A 31 4.89 20.00 24.58
C ARG A 31 3.75 19.42 25.43
N SER A 32 2.54 19.31 24.87
CA SER A 32 1.32 18.91 25.58
C SER A 32 0.87 17.49 25.25
N THR A 33 1.62 16.73 24.46
CA THR A 33 1.28 15.34 24.11
C THR A 33 1.90 14.37 25.09
N THR A 34 1.12 13.38 25.50
CA THR A 34 1.57 12.27 26.33
C THR A 34 2.18 11.16 25.48
N ASP A 35 2.92 10.23 26.10
CA ASP A 35 3.45 9.04 25.42
C ASP A 35 2.35 8.17 24.79
N THR A 36 1.16 8.17 25.39
CA THR A 36 -0.05 7.51 24.87
C THR A 36 -0.55 8.20 23.61
N ASP A 37 -0.63 9.53 23.59
CA ASP A 37 -1.05 10.29 22.41
C ASP A 37 -0.12 10.03 21.22
N VAL A 38 1.19 10.01 21.47
CA VAL A 38 2.18 9.66 20.46
C VAL A 38 1.96 8.23 19.96
N THR A 39 1.72 7.27 20.87
CA THR A 39 1.43 5.87 20.48
C THR A 39 0.23 5.78 19.55
N TRP A 40 -0.88 6.45 19.89
CA TRP A 40 -2.07 6.49 19.05
C TRP A 40 -1.83 7.18 17.71
N ALA A 41 -1.00 8.22 17.68
CA ALA A 41 -0.61 8.88 16.43
C ALA A 41 0.08 7.90 15.47
N TYR A 42 0.97 7.03 15.95
CA TYR A 42 1.62 6.00 15.13
C TYR A 42 0.66 4.88 14.71
N GLU A 43 -0.33 4.53 15.54
CA GLU A 43 -1.38 3.57 15.15
C GLU A 43 -2.27 4.10 14.04
N TYR A 44 -2.71 5.35 14.17
CA TYR A 44 -3.38 6.05 13.08
C TYR A 44 -2.46 6.16 11.85
N GLY A 45 -1.18 6.46 12.07
CA GLY A 45 -0.16 6.56 11.04
C GLY A 45 -0.10 5.30 10.17
N ILE A 46 0.02 4.12 10.77
CA ILE A 46 0.13 2.88 9.98
C ILE A 46 -1.18 2.51 9.27
N ILE A 47 -2.34 2.82 9.86
CA ILE A 47 -3.65 2.63 9.21
C ILE A 47 -3.76 3.55 7.99
N ARG A 48 -3.41 4.83 8.15
CA ARG A 48 -3.48 5.83 7.08
C ARG A 48 -2.50 5.51 5.94
N LEU A 49 -1.28 5.09 6.29
CA LEU A 49 -0.27 4.66 5.32
C LEU A 49 -0.74 3.47 4.49
N TYR A 50 -1.37 2.48 5.12
CA TYR A 50 -1.92 1.32 4.42
C TYR A 50 -2.99 1.74 3.41
N ARG A 51 -3.93 2.57 3.85
CA ARG A 51 -5.01 3.09 2.99
C ARG A 51 -4.48 3.87 1.79
N ASP A 52 -3.51 4.75 2.01
CA ASP A 52 -2.91 5.54 0.92
C ASP A 52 -2.13 4.63 -0.05
N PHE A 53 -1.55 3.54 0.44
CA PHE A 53 -0.89 2.54 -0.39
C PHE A 53 -1.87 1.62 -1.16
N GLU A 54 -3.01 1.26 -0.57
CA GLU A 54 -4.12 0.61 -1.29
C GLU A 54 -4.57 1.47 -2.47
N ASP A 55 -4.78 2.77 -2.25
CA ASP A 55 -5.19 3.70 -3.31
C ASP A 55 -4.12 3.80 -4.40
N LEU A 56 -2.82 3.87 -4.05
CA LEU A 56 -1.73 3.81 -5.03
C LEU A 56 -1.85 2.57 -5.93
N MET A 57 -1.94 1.38 -5.33
CA MET A 57 -1.96 0.12 -6.07
C MET A 57 -3.22 -0.03 -6.92
N LEU A 58 -4.39 0.35 -6.39
CA LEU A 58 -5.65 0.36 -7.13
C LEU A 58 -5.56 1.28 -8.35
N ASN A 59 -5.07 2.51 -8.18
CA ASN A 59 -4.91 3.44 -9.30
C ASN A 59 -3.88 2.94 -10.34
N CYS A 60 -2.82 2.22 -9.93
CA CYS A 60 -1.89 1.59 -10.86
C CYS A 60 -2.57 0.51 -11.72
N LEU A 61 -3.41 -0.32 -11.10
CA LEU A 61 -4.16 -1.36 -11.80
C LEU A 61 -5.20 -0.74 -12.75
N ILE A 62 -5.97 0.25 -12.28
CA ILE A 62 -6.94 0.98 -13.10
C ILE A 62 -6.24 1.62 -14.31
N ALA A 63 -5.12 2.32 -14.10
CA ALA A 63 -4.36 2.94 -15.18
C ALA A 63 -3.87 1.90 -16.19
N THR A 64 -3.42 0.73 -15.72
CA THR A 64 -2.98 -0.37 -16.58
C THR A 64 -4.12 -0.90 -17.45
N LEU A 65 -5.28 -1.19 -16.84
CA LEU A 65 -6.46 -1.69 -17.54
C LEU A 65 -7.04 -0.64 -18.52
N ASN A 66 -7.12 0.62 -18.09
CA ASN A 66 -7.69 1.71 -18.87
C ASN A 66 -6.82 2.07 -20.09
N THR A 67 -5.50 1.95 -19.97
CA THR A 67 -4.55 2.30 -21.05
C THR A 67 -4.41 1.18 -22.08
N ASN A 68 -4.45 -0.09 -21.64
CA ASN A 68 -4.35 -1.23 -22.55
C ASN A 68 -5.38 -2.36 -22.26
N PRO A 69 -6.68 -2.13 -22.55
CA PRO A 69 -7.73 -3.15 -22.42
C PRO A 69 -7.51 -4.41 -23.27
N VAL A 70 -6.78 -4.28 -24.38
CA VAL A 70 -6.51 -5.39 -25.31
C VAL A 70 -5.57 -6.40 -24.66
N ALA A 71 -4.45 -5.96 -24.06
CA ALA A 71 -3.56 -6.85 -23.33
C ALA A 71 -4.26 -7.54 -22.15
N PHE A 72 -5.21 -6.87 -21.49
CA PHE A 72 -6.03 -7.50 -20.45
C PHE A 72 -6.97 -8.56 -21.01
N SER A 73 -7.58 -8.31 -22.18
CA SER A 73 -8.44 -9.27 -22.87
C SER A 73 -7.68 -10.53 -23.26
N GLU A 74 -6.46 -10.38 -23.78
CA GLU A 74 -5.56 -11.48 -24.11
C GLU A 74 -5.17 -12.28 -22.87
N HIS A 75 -4.79 -11.60 -21.77
CA HIS A 75 -4.46 -12.25 -20.50
C HIS A 75 -5.64 -13.02 -19.89
N LYS A 76 -6.87 -12.53 -20.07
CA LYS A 76 -8.08 -13.16 -19.54
C LYS A 76 -8.72 -14.18 -20.47
N GLY A 77 -8.38 -14.18 -21.76
CA GLY A 77 -9.10 -14.95 -22.76
C GLY A 77 -10.56 -14.52 -22.91
N ILE A 78 -10.90 -13.28 -22.51
CA ILE A 78 -12.25 -12.72 -22.56
C ILE A 78 -12.18 -11.40 -23.31
N GLY A 79 -13.06 -11.18 -24.29
CA GLY A 79 -13.09 -9.94 -25.06
C GLY A 79 -13.62 -8.76 -24.25
N PHE A 80 -12.78 -7.77 -23.99
CA PHE A 80 -13.21 -6.46 -23.48
C PHE A 80 -13.22 -5.39 -24.60
N PRO A 81 -14.01 -4.32 -24.43
CA PRO A 81 -13.97 -3.18 -25.34
C PRO A 81 -12.57 -2.57 -25.43
N ARG A 82 -12.21 -2.03 -26.60
CA ARG A 82 -10.91 -1.34 -26.83
C ARG A 82 -10.69 -0.12 -25.94
N LYS A 83 -11.75 0.42 -25.34
CA LYS A 83 -11.73 1.53 -24.39
C LYS A 83 -12.61 1.15 -23.21
N MET A 84 -12.06 1.17 -22.00
CA MET A 84 -12.80 0.90 -20.76
C MET A 84 -12.79 2.13 -19.86
N ASN A 85 -13.95 2.56 -19.37
CA ASN A 85 -14.04 3.68 -18.44
C ASN A 85 -13.34 3.36 -17.10
N VAL A 86 -12.90 4.41 -16.39
CA VAL A 86 -12.20 4.27 -15.10
C VAL A 86 -13.07 3.53 -14.09
N GLU A 87 -14.35 3.87 -14.04
CA GLU A 87 -15.35 3.29 -13.13
C GLU A 87 -15.56 1.80 -13.43
N VAL A 88 -15.52 1.42 -14.71
CA VAL A 88 -15.60 0.01 -15.13
C VAL A 88 -14.33 -0.74 -14.72
N CYS A 89 -13.16 -0.14 -14.93
CA CYS A 89 -11.89 -0.75 -14.51
C CYS A 89 -11.82 -0.93 -12.99
N GLU A 90 -12.29 0.07 -12.24
CA GLU A 90 -12.38 0.01 -10.78
C GLU A 90 -13.33 -1.10 -10.32
N TYR A 91 -14.51 -1.21 -10.92
CA TYR A 91 -15.46 -2.29 -10.63
C TYR A 91 -14.90 -3.67 -10.98
N LEU A 92 -14.13 -3.81 -12.07
CA LEU A 92 -13.44 -5.06 -12.41
C LEU A 92 -12.38 -5.46 -11.37
N ILE A 93 -11.81 -4.49 -10.66
CA ILE A 93 -10.78 -4.74 -9.65
C ILE A 93 -11.41 -5.02 -8.28
N SER A 94 -12.29 -4.15 -7.82
CA SER A 94 -12.80 -4.15 -6.45
C SER A 94 -14.18 -4.79 -6.31
N GLY A 95 -14.92 -4.95 -7.41
CA GLY A 95 -16.32 -5.41 -7.39
C GLY A 95 -17.21 -4.49 -6.54
N GLU A 96 -18.01 -5.07 -5.67
CA GLU A 96 -18.83 -4.36 -4.67
C GLU A 96 -18.04 -4.02 -3.38
N GLY A 97 -16.78 -4.46 -3.29
CA GLY A 97 -15.93 -4.28 -2.13
C GLY A 97 -14.89 -3.18 -2.31
N TYR A 98 -13.75 -3.38 -1.64
CA TYR A 98 -12.58 -2.52 -1.74
C TYR A 98 -11.35 -3.35 -2.08
N PHE A 99 -10.35 -2.71 -2.69
CA PHE A 99 -9.07 -3.33 -2.95
C PHE A 99 -8.31 -3.53 -1.63
N ASP A 100 -8.01 -4.78 -1.29
CA ASP A 100 -7.25 -5.16 -0.09
C ASP A 100 -6.30 -6.32 -0.40
N PHE A 101 -5.23 -6.44 0.40
CA PHE A 101 -4.26 -7.51 0.25
C PHE A 101 -3.63 -7.90 1.59
N ARG A 102 -2.91 -9.03 1.64
CA ARG A 102 -2.22 -9.49 2.85
C ARG A 102 -0.73 -9.62 2.61
N GLY A 103 0.02 -8.64 3.10
CA GLY A 103 1.47 -8.54 2.88
C GLY A 103 1.86 -8.56 1.40
N ARG A 104 3.14 -8.78 1.11
CA ARG A 104 3.64 -8.78 -0.27
C ARG A 104 3.06 -9.91 -1.10
N SER A 105 2.97 -11.12 -0.54
CA SER A 105 2.47 -12.29 -1.27
C SER A 105 0.99 -12.14 -1.67
N GLY A 106 0.18 -11.54 -0.79
CA GLY A 106 -1.20 -11.19 -1.11
C GLY A 106 -1.26 -10.14 -2.22
N LEU A 107 -0.45 -9.08 -2.14
CA LEU A 107 -0.41 -8.03 -3.17
C LEU A 107 -0.03 -8.58 -4.55
N ILE A 108 1.00 -9.42 -4.61
CA ILE A 108 1.42 -10.10 -5.85
C ILE A 108 0.27 -10.91 -6.45
N ARG A 109 -0.46 -11.65 -5.61
CA ARG A 109 -1.61 -12.44 -6.06
C ARG A 109 -2.72 -11.55 -6.61
N GLU A 110 -3.00 -10.42 -5.99
CA GLU A 110 -4.00 -9.47 -6.49
C GLU A 110 -3.56 -8.84 -7.81
N VAL A 111 -2.31 -8.37 -7.92
CA VAL A 111 -1.77 -7.78 -9.16
C VAL A 111 -1.79 -8.77 -10.33
N ARG A 112 -1.39 -10.03 -10.10
CA ARG A 112 -1.39 -11.11 -11.11
C ARG A 112 -2.76 -11.40 -11.72
N LYS A 113 -3.85 -11.04 -11.02
CA LYS A 113 -5.20 -11.16 -11.61
C LYS A 113 -5.37 -10.23 -12.80
N TYR A 114 -4.62 -9.14 -12.91
CA TYR A 114 -4.86 -8.12 -13.94
C TYR A 114 -3.74 -7.97 -14.96
N VAL A 115 -2.53 -8.42 -14.62
CA VAL A 115 -1.37 -8.34 -15.52
C VAL A 115 -0.64 -9.68 -15.58
N PRO A 116 -0.02 -10.02 -16.73
CA PRO A 116 0.76 -11.24 -16.89
C PRO A 116 2.12 -11.17 -16.17
N GLU A 117 2.80 -12.31 -16.07
CA GLU A 117 4.21 -12.37 -15.66
C GLU A 117 5.10 -11.52 -16.59
N GLY A 118 6.13 -10.89 -16.03
CA GLY A 118 7.01 -9.97 -16.78
C GLY A 118 6.44 -8.57 -16.98
N HIS A 119 5.17 -8.32 -16.63
CA HIS A 119 4.62 -6.96 -16.64
C HIS A 119 5.31 -6.09 -15.58
N TRP A 120 5.71 -4.87 -15.95
CA TRP A 120 6.48 -3.95 -15.10
C TRP A 120 5.86 -3.78 -13.70
N LEU A 121 4.54 -3.57 -13.61
CA LEU A 121 3.84 -3.40 -12.32
C LEU A 121 4.06 -4.61 -11.38
N LEU A 122 3.99 -5.81 -11.94
CA LEU A 122 4.15 -7.04 -11.18
C LEU A 122 5.62 -7.24 -10.79
N GLU A 123 6.55 -7.01 -11.70
CA GLU A 123 7.98 -7.17 -11.44
C GLU A 123 8.49 -6.18 -10.38
N THR A 124 8.05 -4.92 -10.44
CA THR A 124 8.40 -3.91 -9.43
C THR A 124 7.91 -4.31 -8.02
N VAL A 125 6.66 -4.78 -7.90
CA VAL A 125 6.12 -5.27 -6.61
C VAL A 125 6.84 -6.55 -6.13
N LYS A 126 7.36 -7.37 -7.06
CA LYS A 126 8.13 -8.57 -6.76
C LYS A 126 9.56 -8.27 -6.31
N GLU A 127 10.03 -7.04 -6.30
CA GLU A 127 11.39 -6.77 -5.81
C GLU A 127 11.53 -7.10 -4.32
N ASN A 128 12.57 -7.87 -3.98
CA ASN A 128 12.74 -8.40 -2.62
C ASN A 128 12.99 -7.31 -1.58
N ARG A 129 13.53 -6.15 -1.98
CA ARG A 129 13.78 -5.00 -1.10
C ARG A 129 12.53 -4.47 -0.40
N TYR A 130 11.34 -4.68 -0.98
CA TYR A 130 10.08 -4.19 -0.42
C TYR A 130 9.36 -5.22 0.46
N HIS A 131 9.82 -6.47 0.47
CA HIS A 131 9.12 -7.59 1.11
C HIS A 131 8.82 -7.34 2.58
N GLN A 132 9.85 -6.97 3.35
CA GLN A 132 9.69 -6.80 4.78
C GLN A 132 8.76 -5.62 5.13
N SER A 133 8.84 -4.51 4.40
CA SER A 133 7.99 -3.34 4.66
C SER A 133 6.53 -3.59 4.30
N LEU A 134 6.24 -4.30 3.22
CA LEU A 134 4.88 -4.68 2.84
C LEU A 134 4.23 -5.64 3.85
N ASP A 135 4.99 -6.62 4.34
CA ASP A 135 4.49 -7.55 5.36
C ASP A 135 4.25 -6.85 6.70
N ARG A 136 5.17 -5.96 7.11
CA ARG A 136 5.00 -5.12 8.30
C ARG A 136 3.82 -4.16 8.17
N LEU A 137 3.67 -3.50 7.02
CA LEU A 137 2.57 -2.59 6.72
C LEU A 137 1.21 -3.27 6.98
N SER A 138 1.00 -4.44 6.36
CA SER A 138 -0.25 -5.20 6.50
C SER A 138 -0.47 -5.72 7.93
N ALA A 139 0.54 -6.31 8.54
CA ALA A 139 0.41 -6.90 9.87
C ALA A 139 0.21 -5.86 10.98
N LEU A 140 0.95 -4.75 10.94
CA LEU A 140 0.86 -3.67 11.93
C LEU A 140 -0.43 -2.86 11.77
N ARG A 141 -0.90 -2.61 10.54
CA ARG A 141 -2.23 -2.01 10.30
C ARG A 141 -3.34 -2.85 10.91
N ASN A 142 -3.33 -4.16 10.68
CA ASN A 142 -4.35 -5.04 11.26
C ASN A 142 -4.28 -5.12 12.78
N PHE A 143 -3.09 -5.02 13.36
CA PHE A 143 -2.97 -4.97 14.82
C PHE A 143 -3.51 -3.64 15.37
N ALA A 144 -3.13 -2.51 14.77
CA ALA A 144 -3.63 -1.19 15.15
C ALA A 144 -5.16 -1.07 15.01
N ALA A 145 -5.75 -1.66 13.97
CA ALA A 145 -7.19 -1.52 13.69
C ALA A 145 -8.08 -2.44 14.54
N HIS A 146 -7.61 -3.64 14.90
CA HIS A 146 -8.46 -4.66 15.53
C HIS A 146 -8.06 -5.02 16.96
N ASP A 147 -6.81 -4.80 17.35
CA ASP A 147 -6.24 -5.14 18.67
C ASP A 147 -6.60 -6.55 19.20
N SER A 148 -6.76 -7.50 18.29
CA SER A 148 -7.12 -8.89 18.62
C SER A 148 -5.88 -9.74 18.92
N PRO A 149 -6.00 -10.85 19.68
CA PRO A 149 -4.89 -11.79 19.86
C PRO A 149 -4.32 -12.33 18.54
N ALA A 150 -5.17 -12.51 17.52
CA ALA A 150 -4.75 -12.98 16.21
C ALA A 150 -3.92 -11.94 15.46
N SER A 151 -4.38 -10.68 15.41
CA SER A 151 -3.65 -9.59 14.75
C SER A 151 -2.34 -9.28 15.49
N LYS A 152 -2.31 -9.36 16.83
CA LYS A 152 -1.09 -9.25 17.63
C LYS A 152 -0.06 -10.32 17.26
N ARG A 153 -0.45 -11.60 17.17
CA ARG A 153 0.47 -12.69 16.77
C ARG A 153 1.04 -12.48 15.37
N ALA A 154 0.21 -12.03 14.43
CA ALA A 154 0.66 -11.73 13.08
C ALA A 154 1.70 -10.59 13.06
N ALA A 155 1.43 -9.51 13.80
CA ALA A 155 2.35 -8.39 13.92
C ALA A 155 3.68 -8.80 14.58
N LEU A 156 3.64 -9.56 15.68
CA LEU A 156 4.84 -10.11 16.35
C LEU A 156 5.71 -10.93 15.39
N LYS A 157 5.08 -11.80 14.58
CA LYS A 157 5.78 -12.57 13.56
C LYS A 157 6.43 -11.68 12.50
N ALA A 158 5.70 -10.67 12.00
CA ALA A 158 6.20 -9.76 10.96
C ALA A 158 7.37 -8.87 11.44
N VAL A 159 7.41 -8.52 12.73
CA VAL A 159 8.49 -7.71 13.32
C VAL A 159 9.60 -8.53 13.98
N GLY A 160 9.44 -9.86 14.07
CA GLY A 160 10.42 -10.77 14.65
C GLY A 160 10.59 -10.62 16.16
N LEU A 161 9.52 -10.32 16.90
CA LEU A 161 9.55 -10.13 18.36
C LEU A 161 8.66 -11.12 19.10
N ALA A 162 9.03 -11.41 20.36
CA ALA A 162 8.22 -12.25 21.25
C ALA A 162 7.09 -11.48 21.94
N LYS A 163 7.28 -10.17 22.20
CA LYS A 163 6.33 -9.31 22.90
C LYS A 163 6.31 -7.91 22.32
N MET A 164 5.12 -7.31 22.34
CA MET A 164 4.82 -5.94 21.92
C MET A 164 3.52 -5.53 22.63
N SER A 165 3.42 -4.31 23.14
CA SER A 165 2.17 -3.83 23.75
C SER A 165 1.14 -3.53 22.66
N SER A 166 1.48 -2.64 21.74
CA SER A 166 0.63 -2.20 20.62
C SER A 166 1.45 -1.96 19.34
N ALA A 167 0.81 -1.78 18.18
CA ALA A 167 1.52 -1.47 16.94
C ALA A 167 2.28 -0.14 17.04
N GLY A 168 1.62 0.90 17.58
CA GLY A 168 2.23 2.22 17.79
C GLY A 168 3.46 2.17 18.69
N SER A 169 3.41 1.36 19.74
CA SER A 169 4.52 1.21 20.71
C SER A 169 5.83 0.74 20.05
N TRP A 170 5.70 -0.07 19.00
CA TRP A 170 6.82 -0.57 18.23
C TRP A 170 7.25 0.41 17.16
N LEU A 171 6.28 1.03 16.47
CA LEU A 171 6.49 1.96 15.37
C LEU A 171 7.24 3.23 15.77
N LYS A 172 6.95 3.77 16.96
CA LYS A 172 7.53 5.03 17.48
C LYS A 172 9.00 4.95 17.87
N ARG A 173 9.63 3.78 17.79
CA ARG A 173 11.02 3.57 18.23
C ARG A 173 11.94 3.41 17.02
N GLN A 174 13.17 3.88 17.15
CA GLN A 174 14.25 3.59 16.19
C GLN A 174 13.89 3.90 14.73
N ASN A 175 13.10 4.95 14.49
CA ASN A 175 12.64 5.36 13.14
C ASN A 175 11.94 4.24 12.34
N ARG A 176 11.32 3.26 13.01
CA ARG A 176 10.74 2.09 12.33
C ARG A 176 9.57 2.46 11.42
N PHE A 177 8.71 3.38 11.84
CA PHE A 177 7.64 3.89 10.98
C PHE A 177 8.19 4.59 9.74
N VAL A 178 9.17 5.48 9.94
CA VAL A 178 9.85 6.21 8.85
C VAL A 178 10.44 5.22 7.85
N HIS A 179 11.14 4.20 8.32
CA HIS A 179 11.71 3.16 7.44
C HIS A 179 10.66 2.41 6.61
N ILE A 180 9.46 2.16 7.15
CA ILE A 180 8.37 1.56 6.37
C ILE A 180 7.91 2.55 5.31
N VAL A 181 7.70 3.83 5.67
CA VAL A 181 7.30 4.88 4.72
C VAL A 181 8.31 5.03 3.60
N ASP A 182 9.60 5.17 3.92
CA ASP A 182 10.68 5.35 2.93
C ASP A 182 10.70 4.19 1.92
N ARG A 183 10.59 2.94 2.39
CA ARG A 183 10.56 1.77 1.50
C ARG A 183 9.33 1.73 0.60
N LEU A 184 8.18 2.24 1.06
CA LEU A 184 6.98 2.33 0.24
C LEU A 184 7.05 3.52 -0.73
N GLN A 185 7.71 4.62 -0.36
CA GLN A 185 7.99 5.73 -1.26
C GLN A 185 8.96 5.32 -2.37
N GLU A 186 10.03 4.59 -2.03
CA GLU A 186 10.94 3.98 -3.02
C GLU A 186 10.19 3.03 -3.98
N LEU A 187 9.19 2.29 -3.49
CA LEU A 187 8.33 1.45 -4.33
C LEU A 187 7.46 2.32 -5.25
N ALA A 188 6.84 3.38 -4.72
CA ALA A 188 6.05 4.31 -5.52
C ALA A 188 6.89 4.99 -6.62
N GLU A 189 8.12 5.38 -6.31
CA GLU A 189 9.07 5.92 -7.28
C GLU A 189 9.47 4.89 -8.34
N ALA A 190 9.73 3.64 -7.95
CA ALA A 190 10.00 2.58 -8.90
C ALA A 190 8.81 2.34 -9.84
N LEU A 191 7.58 2.37 -9.32
CA LEU A 191 6.35 2.29 -10.13
C LEU A 191 6.21 3.50 -11.07
N HIS A 192 6.48 4.70 -10.58
CA HIS A 192 6.49 5.94 -11.37
C HIS A 192 7.44 5.83 -12.57
N ASN A 193 8.65 5.34 -12.34
CA ASN A 193 9.71 5.27 -13.35
C ASN A 193 9.50 4.12 -14.34
N ALA A 194 8.94 3.00 -13.89
CA ALA A 194 8.64 1.85 -14.74
C ALA A 194 7.38 2.06 -15.60
N ALA A 195 6.49 2.97 -15.21
CA ALA A 195 5.28 3.25 -15.97
C ALA A 195 5.60 3.85 -17.35
N PRO A 196 5.05 3.27 -18.44
CA PRO A 196 5.34 3.72 -19.80
C PRO A 196 4.87 5.17 -20.06
N HIS A 197 3.85 5.65 -19.35
CA HIS A 197 3.29 7.00 -19.45
C HIS A 197 2.85 7.58 -18.10
#